data_AF-A0A919A9I0-F1
#
_entry.id   AF-A0A919A9I0-F1
#
_cell.length_a   1.000
_cell.length_b   1.000
_cell.length_c   1.000
_cell.angle_alpha   90.00
_cell.angle_beta   90.00
_cell.angle_gamma   90.00
#
_symmetry.space_group_name_H-M   'P 1'
#
loop_
_entity.id
_entity.type
_entity.pdbx_description
1 polymer ?
#
loop_
_entity_poly.entity_id
_entity_poly.type
_entity_poly.pdbx_seq_one_letter_code
_entity_poly.pdbx_strand_id
1 'polypeptide(L)'
;MPAYRSDSLRRAVGVAPAHRFPSVAPAVARLAAGAVMTVHGLDKLVDGPAGFGAFLGGMGVPVPAVTAWAVAVGETAGGVFLVLGLLSRLTALLLTAHLCLAMALVDADTGFMTPQEGAASGAGIEFPLMMAAAFLVVLLAGPGPLALDGVLGVEAPVPGRPGRASGRPSAMRASVVGGAIGGVMGAVMSALVNYLAVGVPSSAGANAANHAVSGLISGFLAGFLGLLAHQRRHGSGTRPATGDAAPAPAASAVPEM
;
A
#
# COMPACT_ATOMS: atom_id res chain seq x y z
N MET A 1 -15.41 -48.75 -17.07
CA MET A 1 -15.68 -47.36 -17.50
C MET A 1 -16.45 -46.60 -16.42
N PRO A 2 -15.89 -45.57 -15.76
CA PRO A 2 -16.66 -44.74 -14.82
C PRO A 2 -16.43 -43.21 -14.97
N ALA A 3 -16.29 -42.68 -16.19
CA ALA A 3 -16.17 -41.21 -16.40
C ALA A 3 -17.52 -40.48 -16.56
N TYR A 4 -18.64 -41.20 -16.69
CA TYR A 4 -19.93 -40.61 -17.08
C TYR A 4 -20.80 -40.10 -15.89
N ARG A 5 -20.54 -40.55 -14.65
CA ARG A 5 -21.38 -40.22 -13.48
C ARG A 5 -21.04 -38.90 -12.77
N SER A 6 -19.86 -38.33 -12.98
CA SER A 6 -19.43 -37.12 -12.26
C SER A 6 -20.03 -35.83 -12.81
N ASP A 7 -20.37 -35.81 -14.11
CA ASP A 7 -20.76 -34.59 -14.82
C ASP A 7 -22.24 -34.21 -14.64
N SER A 8 -23.09 -35.17 -14.30
CA SER A 8 -24.50 -34.96 -14.00
C SER A 8 -24.70 -34.41 -12.58
N LEU A 9 -23.94 -34.91 -11.60
CA LEU A 9 -23.92 -34.35 -10.24
C LEU A 9 -23.37 -32.91 -10.20
N ARG A 10 -22.29 -32.63 -10.94
CA ARG A 10 -21.72 -31.26 -11.03
C ARG A 10 -22.71 -30.24 -11.62
N ARG A 11 -23.55 -30.66 -12.56
CA ARG A 11 -24.60 -29.83 -13.17
C ARG A 11 -25.83 -29.70 -12.28
N ALA A 12 -26.24 -30.77 -11.60
CA ALA A 12 -27.41 -30.78 -10.72
C ALA A 12 -27.24 -29.88 -9.48
N VAL A 13 -26.02 -29.77 -8.94
CA VAL A 13 -25.73 -28.89 -7.77
C VAL A 13 -25.52 -27.43 -8.19
N GLY A 14 -25.59 -27.10 -9.48
CA GLY A 14 -25.45 -25.71 -9.96
C GLY A 14 -24.08 -25.08 -9.66
N VAL A 15 -23.08 -25.88 -9.25
CA VAL A 15 -21.70 -25.43 -9.07
C VAL A 15 -21.10 -25.27 -10.46
N ALA A 16 -21.49 -24.19 -11.15
CA ALA A 16 -20.70 -23.68 -12.27
C ALA A 16 -19.25 -23.61 -11.76
N PRO A 17 -18.27 -24.18 -12.48
CA PRO A 17 -16.94 -24.24 -11.91
C PRO A 17 -16.47 -22.81 -11.55
N ALA A 18 -15.75 -22.64 -10.45
CA ALA A 18 -15.30 -21.32 -9.98
C ALA A 18 -14.46 -20.53 -11.02
N HIS A 19 -14.06 -21.19 -12.12
CA HIS A 19 -13.34 -20.65 -13.26
C HIS A 19 -14.01 -19.49 -14.03
N ARG A 20 -15.29 -19.13 -13.76
CA ARG A 20 -15.95 -18.02 -14.47
C ARG A 20 -15.60 -16.62 -13.94
N PHE A 21 -15.18 -16.50 -12.68
CA PHE A 21 -14.85 -15.20 -12.06
C PHE A 21 -13.55 -15.17 -11.22
N PRO A 22 -12.48 -15.94 -11.52
CA PRO A 22 -11.28 -15.96 -10.70
C PRO A 22 -10.60 -14.58 -10.60
N SER A 23 -10.80 -13.72 -11.60
CA SER A 23 -10.30 -12.35 -11.58
C SER A 23 -11.06 -11.43 -10.62
N VAL A 24 -12.35 -11.69 -10.35
CA VAL A 24 -13.23 -10.78 -9.59
C VAL A 24 -13.13 -11.02 -8.07
N ALA A 25 -12.86 -12.26 -7.65
CA ALA A 25 -12.72 -12.63 -6.24
C ALA A 25 -11.79 -11.69 -5.43
N PRO A 26 -10.54 -11.40 -5.89
CA PRO A 26 -9.67 -10.47 -5.16
C PRO A 26 -10.23 -9.03 -5.13
N ALA A 27 -10.95 -8.58 -6.17
CA ALA A 27 -11.56 -7.25 -6.15
C ALA A 27 -12.70 -7.14 -5.13
N VAL A 28 -13.49 -8.20 -4.96
CA VAL A 28 -14.55 -8.24 -3.93
C VAL A 28 -13.93 -8.18 -2.54
N ALA A 29 -12.93 -9.02 -2.27
CA ALA A 29 -12.21 -9.02 -0.99
C ALA A 29 -11.57 -7.65 -0.71
N ARG A 30 -10.91 -7.08 -1.73
CA ARG A 30 -10.26 -5.76 -1.68
C ARG A 30 -11.22 -4.64 -1.33
N LEU A 31 -12.36 -4.55 -2.03
CA LEU A 31 -13.34 -3.48 -1.83
C LEU A 31 -14.05 -3.61 -0.48
N ALA A 32 -14.48 -4.83 -0.12
CA ALA A 32 -15.18 -5.07 1.13
C ALA A 32 -14.26 -4.81 2.33
N ALA A 33 -13.09 -5.46 2.37
CA ALA A 33 -12.17 -5.32 3.49
C ALA A 33 -11.56 -3.90 3.55
N GLY A 34 -11.29 -3.28 2.39
CA GLY A 34 -10.83 -1.90 2.32
C GLY A 34 -11.84 -0.92 2.92
N ALA A 35 -13.13 -1.04 2.56
CA ALA A 35 -14.19 -0.20 3.10
C ALA A 35 -14.34 -0.38 4.62
N VAL A 36 -14.29 -1.62 5.11
CA VAL A 36 -14.32 -1.93 6.53
C VAL A 36 -13.16 -1.26 7.27
N MET A 37 -11.92 -1.41 6.78
CA MET A 37 -10.76 -0.75 7.41
C MET A 37 -10.85 0.77 7.38
N THR A 38 -11.35 1.35 6.29
CA THR A 38 -11.58 2.80 6.22
C THR A 38 -12.55 3.25 7.32
N VAL A 39 -13.67 2.56 7.50
CA VAL A 39 -14.63 2.89 8.56
C VAL A 39 -14.03 2.68 9.95
N HIS A 40 -13.32 1.58 10.19
CA HIS A 40 -12.66 1.30 11.47
C HIS A 40 -11.61 2.36 11.84
N GLY A 41 -10.86 2.85 10.87
CA GLY A 41 -9.89 3.92 11.09
C GLY A 41 -10.56 5.26 11.30
N LEU A 42 -11.59 5.60 10.50
CA LEU A 42 -12.33 6.86 10.62
C LEU A 42 -13.04 6.97 11.97
N ASP A 43 -13.65 5.89 12.45
CA ASP A 43 -14.28 5.83 13.77
C ASP A 43 -13.33 6.25 14.89
N LYS A 44 -12.04 5.86 14.79
CA LYS A 44 -10.99 6.28 15.73
C LYS A 44 -10.54 7.74 15.56
N LEU A 45 -10.82 8.36 14.41
CA LEU A 45 -10.39 9.72 14.09
C LEU A 45 -11.47 10.76 14.32
N VAL A 46 -12.76 10.41 14.23
CA VAL A 46 -13.89 11.37 14.33
C VAL A 46 -13.82 12.18 15.63
N ASP A 47 -13.62 11.51 16.76
CA ASP A 47 -13.46 12.15 18.08
C ASP A 47 -11.99 12.28 18.51
N GLY A 48 -11.07 11.90 17.62
CA GLY A 48 -9.65 11.75 17.89
C GLY A 48 -9.30 10.45 18.63
N PRO A 49 -8.08 9.91 18.46
CA PRO A 49 -7.73 8.58 18.94
C PRO A 49 -7.40 8.51 20.43
N ALA A 50 -7.72 9.54 21.22
CA ALA A 50 -7.37 9.60 22.64
C ALA A 50 -8.10 8.53 23.47
N GLY A 51 -9.39 8.32 23.23
CA GLY A 51 -10.15 7.26 23.90
C GLY A 51 -9.61 5.86 23.57
N PHE A 52 -9.28 5.63 22.29
CA PHE A 52 -8.63 4.39 21.87
C PHE A 52 -7.23 4.23 22.47
N GLY A 53 -6.46 5.31 22.61
CA GLY A 53 -5.18 5.30 23.32
C GLY A 53 -5.33 4.94 24.80
N ALA A 54 -6.35 5.43 25.49
CA ALA A 54 -6.63 5.03 26.87
C ALA A 54 -6.96 3.53 26.97
N PHE A 55 -7.76 3.01 26.03
CA PHE A 55 -8.04 1.57 25.91
C PHE A 55 -6.75 0.76 25.71
N LEU A 56 -5.90 1.14 24.76
CA LEU A 56 -4.61 0.47 24.52
C LEU A 56 -3.68 0.52 25.74
N GLY A 57 -3.70 1.63 26.49
CA GLY A 57 -2.96 1.75 27.74
C GLY A 57 -3.44 0.78 28.82
N GLY A 58 -4.75 0.57 28.92
CA GLY A 58 -5.35 -0.45 29.79
C GLY A 58 -4.93 -1.88 29.43
N MET A 59 -4.65 -2.12 28.15
CA MET A 59 -4.14 -3.40 27.64
C MET A 59 -2.61 -3.55 27.75
N GLY A 60 -1.91 -2.56 28.31
CA GLY A 60 -0.45 -2.61 28.47
C GLY A 60 0.36 -2.37 27.20
N VAL A 61 -0.26 -1.84 26.14
CA VAL A 61 0.43 -1.54 24.87
C VAL A 61 1.46 -0.42 25.07
N PRO A 62 2.72 -0.60 24.64
CA PRO A 62 3.73 0.45 24.73
C PRO A 62 3.33 1.72 23.96
N VAL A 63 3.69 2.89 24.51
CA VAL A 63 3.44 4.22 23.92
C VAL A 63 2.02 4.38 23.34
N PRO A 64 0.96 4.15 24.14
CA PRO A 64 -0.38 3.85 23.64
C PRO A 64 -1.02 4.99 22.83
N ALA A 65 -0.73 6.26 23.14
CA ALA A 65 -1.22 7.38 22.34
C ALA A 65 -0.58 7.45 20.94
N VAL A 66 0.71 7.12 20.80
CA VAL A 66 1.37 7.04 19.49
C VAL A 66 0.79 5.90 18.69
N THR A 67 0.64 4.74 19.33
CA THR A 67 0.06 3.54 18.71
C THR A 67 -1.37 3.82 18.25
N ALA A 68 -2.18 4.52 19.04
CA ALA A 68 -3.55 4.88 18.68
C ALA A 68 -3.60 5.74 17.41
N TRP A 69 -2.73 6.75 17.28
CA TRP A 69 -2.62 7.55 16.06
C TRP A 69 -2.13 6.74 14.86
N ALA A 70 -1.08 5.93 15.05
CA ALA A 70 -0.52 5.10 13.99
C ALA A 70 -1.56 4.11 13.44
N VAL A 71 -2.34 3.47 14.34
CA VAL A 71 -3.43 2.57 13.99
C VAL A 71 -4.55 3.33 13.28
N ALA A 72 -5.08 4.41 13.87
CA ALA A 72 -6.21 5.14 13.30
C ALA A 72 -5.91 5.68 11.88
N VAL A 73 -4.74 6.27 11.68
CA VAL A 73 -4.29 6.76 10.37
C VAL A 73 -3.98 5.60 9.43
N GLY A 74 -3.30 4.56 9.91
CA GLY A 74 -2.91 3.39 9.12
C GLY A 74 -4.10 2.61 8.59
N GLU A 75 -5.12 2.37 9.43
CA GLU A 75 -6.37 1.72 9.03
C GLU A 75 -7.15 2.58 8.03
N THR A 76 -7.25 3.88 8.27
CA THR A 76 -7.97 4.80 7.36
C THR A 76 -7.29 4.87 6.00
N ALA A 77 -6.00 5.22 5.97
CA ALA A 77 -5.24 5.40 4.74
C ALA A 77 -5.06 4.07 4.01
N GLY A 78 -4.75 2.99 4.75
CA GLY A 78 -4.64 1.64 4.21
C GLY A 78 -5.96 1.15 3.62
N GLY A 79 -7.08 1.35 4.30
CA GLY A 79 -8.41 1.03 3.77
C GLY A 79 -8.70 1.78 2.47
N VAL A 80 -8.44 3.09 2.43
CA VAL A 80 -8.64 3.92 1.22
C VAL A 80 -7.75 3.44 0.08
N PHE A 81 -6.47 3.17 0.34
CA PHE A 81 -5.54 2.65 -0.66
C PHE A 81 -6.00 1.30 -1.21
N LEU A 82 -6.53 0.43 -0.33
CA LEU A 82 -7.05 -0.86 -0.74
C LEU A 82 -8.30 -0.71 -1.62
N VAL A 83 -9.27 0.13 -1.24
CA VAL A 83 -10.47 0.44 -2.04
C VAL A 83 -10.11 0.98 -3.43
N LEU A 84 -9.15 1.91 -3.50
CA LEU A 84 -8.66 2.45 -4.77
C LEU A 84 -7.83 1.43 -5.56
N GLY A 85 -7.29 0.42 -4.89
CA GLY A 85 -6.39 -0.57 -5.48
C GLY A 85 -5.07 0.06 -5.84
N LEU A 86 -4.54 0.85 -4.91
CA LEU A 86 -3.27 1.56 -4.98
C LEU A 86 -2.29 0.91 -4.01
N LEU A 87 -1.11 0.52 -4.52
CA LEU A 87 -0.09 -0.23 -3.79
C LEU A 87 -0.69 -1.48 -3.11
N SER A 88 -1.64 -2.15 -3.75
CA SER A 88 -2.60 -3.07 -3.11
C SER A 88 -1.93 -4.20 -2.35
N ARG A 89 -0.86 -4.81 -2.90
CA ARG A 89 -0.11 -5.87 -2.20
C ARG A 89 0.62 -5.34 -0.98
N LEU A 90 1.28 -4.18 -1.10
CA LEU A 90 1.98 -3.57 0.04
C LEU A 90 0.97 -3.18 1.13
N THR A 91 -0.11 -2.51 0.75
CA THR A 91 -1.21 -2.14 1.65
C THR A 91 -1.81 -3.38 2.34
N ALA A 92 -2.10 -4.45 1.59
CA ALA A 92 -2.60 -5.71 2.15
C ALA A 92 -1.61 -6.40 3.10
N LEU A 93 -0.32 -6.36 2.81
CA LEU A 93 0.72 -6.88 3.70
C LEU A 93 0.75 -6.10 5.02
N LEU A 94 0.78 -4.76 4.95
CA LEU A 94 0.82 -3.90 6.13
C LEU A 94 -0.43 -4.05 6.99
N LEU A 95 -1.63 -4.09 6.38
CA LEU A 95 -2.88 -4.30 7.12
C LEU A 95 -2.97 -5.72 7.71
N THR A 96 -2.46 -6.75 7.03
CA THR A 96 -2.34 -8.10 7.61
C THR A 96 -1.44 -8.08 8.84
N ALA A 97 -0.25 -7.47 8.74
CA ALA A 97 0.69 -7.39 9.86
C ALA A 97 0.09 -6.62 11.05
N HIS A 98 -0.63 -5.53 10.78
CA HIS A 98 -1.38 -4.77 11.78
C HIS A 98 -2.40 -5.64 12.52
N LEU A 99 -3.25 -6.38 11.79
CA LEU A 99 -4.25 -7.25 12.44
C LEU A 99 -3.63 -8.42 13.20
N CYS A 100 -2.51 -8.98 12.71
CA CYS A 100 -1.76 -9.98 13.47
C CYS A 100 -1.23 -9.42 14.79
N LEU A 101 -0.76 -8.17 14.79
CA LEU A 101 -0.31 -7.51 16.00
C LEU A 101 -1.48 -7.22 16.96
N ALA A 102 -2.63 -6.79 16.44
CA ALA A 102 -3.85 -6.61 17.23
C ALA A 102 -4.28 -7.93 17.90
N MET A 103 -4.34 -9.03 17.14
CA MET A 103 -4.68 -10.35 17.69
C MET A 103 -3.71 -10.78 18.80
N ALA A 104 -2.40 -10.54 18.62
CA ALA A 104 -1.39 -10.95 19.57
C ALA A 104 -1.35 -10.09 20.85
N LEU A 105 -1.65 -8.79 20.75
CA LEU A 105 -1.49 -7.83 21.85
C LEU A 105 -2.79 -7.45 22.55
N VAL A 106 -3.93 -7.57 21.85
CA VAL A 106 -5.22 -7.05 22.33
C VAL A 106 -6.23 -8.18 22.50
N ASP A 107 -6.28 -9.15 21.58
CA ASP A 107 -7.36 -10.14 21.56
C ASP A 107 -6.96 -11.51 22.14
N ALA A 108 -5.69 -11.70 22.49
CA ALA A 108 -5.10 -13.00 22.85
C ALA A 108 -5.83 -13.71 24.01
N ASP A 109 -6.32 -12.93 24.97
CA ASP A 109 -6.98 -13.45 26.18
C ASP A 109 -8.51 -13.55 26.04
N THR A 110 -9.10 -12.98 24.98
CA THR A 110 -10.56 -12.97 24.75
C THR A 110 -11.07 -14.28 24.16
N GLY A 111 -10.21 -15.01 23.43
CA GLY A 111 -10.56 -16.24 22.73
C GLY A 111 -11.09 -16.01 21.31
N PHE A 112 -11.70 -17.05 20.72
CA PHE A 112 -12.08 -17.01 19.29
C PHE A 112 -13.28 -16.12 18.99
N MET A 113 -14.28 -16.08 19.87
CA MET A 113 -15.50 -15.31 19.64
C MET A 113 -15.52 -14.09 20.56
N THR A 114 -15.96 -12.96 20.02
CA THR A 114 -16.32 -11.79 20.83
C THR A 114 -17.40 -12.19 21.84
N PRO A 115 -17.17 -12.04 23.16
CA PRO A 115 -18.15 -12.38 24.19
C PRO A 115 -19.42 -11.54 24.04
N GLN A 116 -20.58 -12.19 24.02
CA GLN A 116 -21.88 -11.53 23.85
C GLN A 116 -22.49 -11.05 25.17
N GLU A 117 -22.14 -11.71 26.30
CA GLU A 117 -22.67 -11.41 27.64
C GLU A 117 -21.65 -11.76 28.73
N GLY A 118 -21.66 -11.03 29.86
CA GLY A 118 -20.91 -11.38 31.08
C GLY A 118 -19.78 -10.41 31.46
N ALA A 119 -18.93 -10.86 32.41
CA ALA A 119 -17.80 -10.08 32.97
C ALA A 119 -16.55 -10.04 32.07
N ALA A 120 -16.56 -10.75 30.95
CA ALA A 120 -15.47 -10.75 29.98
C ALA A 120 -15.72 -9.62 28.95
N SER A 121 -14.77 -8.70 28.85
CA SER A 121 -14.79 -7.57 27.92
C SER A 121 -13.63 -7.67 26.94
N GLY A 122 -13.87 -7.49 25.64
CA GLY A 122 -12.84 -7.54 24.61
C GLY A 122 -13.40 -7.92 23.25
N ALA A 123 -12.58 -7.82 22.20
CA ALA A 123 -12.90 -8.36 20.88
C ALA A 123 -12.28 -9.75 20.73
N GLY A 124 -13.03 -10.69 20.14
CA GLY A 124 -12.47 -11.98 19.76
C GLY A 124 -11.65 -11.91 18.47
N ILE A 125 -10.90 -12.97 18.20
CA ILE A 125 -10.01 -13.01 17.02
C ILE A 125 -10.75 -13.29 15.69
N GLU A 126 -12.05 -13.62 15.70
CA GLU A 126 -12.80 -14.02 14.50
C GLU A 126 -12.82 -12.93 13.42
N PHE A 127 -13.01 -11.68 13.84
CA PHE A 127 -13.06 -10.53 12.94
C PHE A 127 -11.67 -10.19 12.34
N PRO A 128 -10.61 -9.95 13.15
CA PRO A 128 -9.30 -9.65 12.60
C PRO A 128 -8.73 -10.81 11.79
N LEU A 129 -9.02 -12.07 12.15
CA LEU A 129 -8.65 -13.24 11.36
C LEU A 129 -9.30 -13.24 9.98
N MET A 130 -10.61 -12.95 9.90
CA MET A 130 -11.34 -12.88 8.62
C MET A 130 -10.80 -11.75 7.74
N MET A 131 -10.53 -10.58 8.31
CA MET A 131 -9.97 -9.45 7.57
C MET A 131 -8.54 -9.75 7.09
N ALA A 132 -7.69 -10.34 7.93
CA ALA A 132 -6.37 -10.81 7.53
C ALA A 132 -6.44 -11.82 6.37
N ALA A 133 -7.39 -12.76 6.41
CA ALA A 133 -7.61 -13.70 5.31
C ALA A 133 -8.02 -12.98 4.01
N ALA A 134 -8.88 -11.96 4.07
CA ALA A 134 -9.25 -11.15 2.91
C ALA A 134 -8.05 -10.38 2.33
N PHE A 135 -7.19 -9.82 3.18
CA PHE A 135 -5.95 -9.18 2.74
C PHE A 135 -4.96 -10.17 2.14
N LEU A 136 -4.84 -11.38 2.68
CA LEU A 136 -4.02 -12.44 2.10
C LEU A 136 -4.50 -12.83 0.70
N VAL A 137 -5.82 -12.84 0.44
CA VAL A 137 -6.34 -13.02 -0.93
C VAL A 137 -5.80 -11.95 -1.87
N VAL A 138 -5.85 -10.67 -1.48
CA VAL A 138 -5.31 -9.56 -2.29
C VAL A 138 -3.79 -9.66 -2.44
N LEU A 139 -3.08 -9.98 -1.36
CA LEU A 139 -1.63 -10.10 -1.33
C LEU A 139 -1.13 -11.22 -2.24
N LEU A 140 -1.83 -12.36 -2.30
CA LEU A 140 -1.42 -13.53 -3.05
C LEU A 140 -1.95 -13.50 -4.50
N ALA A 141 -3.25 -13.25 -4.68
CA ALA A 141 -3.91 -13.28 -5.99
C ALA A 141 -3.75 -11.96 -6.78
N GLY A 142 -3.30 -10.89 -6.13
CA GLY A 142 -3.22 -9.55 -6.70
C GLY A 142 -4.52 -8.75 -6.52
N PRO A 143 -4.60 -7.53 -7.05
CA PRO A 143 -5.65 -6.56 -6.69
C PRO A 143 -7.01 -6.79 -7.38
N GLY A 144 -7.06 -7.67 -8.38
CA GLY A 144 -8.25 -7.85 -9.22
C GLY A 144 -8.55 -6.65 -10.14
N PRO A 145 -9.70 -6.66 -10.84
CA PRO A 145 -10.11 -5.58 -11.74
C PRO A 145 -10.36 -4.27 -10.99
N LEU A 146 -10.41 -3.18 -11.76
CA LEU A 146 -10.67 -1.80 -11.29
C LEU A 146 -9.64 -1.23 -10.31
N ALA A 147 -8.50 -1.89 -10.14
CA ALA A 147 -7.40 -1.40 -9.31
C ALA A 147 -6.53 -0.41 -10.09
N LEU A 148 -6.19 0.72 -9.45
CA LEU A 148 -5.29 1.71 -10.03
C LEU A 148 -3.88 1.16 -10.29
N ASP A 149 -3.44 0.13 -9.56
CA ASP A 149 -2.17 -0.56 -9.78
C ASP A 149 -1.98 -1.07 -11.21
N GLY A 150 -3.06 -1.48 -11.87
CA GLY A 150 -3.02 -1.92 -13.28
C GLY A 150 -2.76 -0.76 -14.25
N VAL A 151 -3.34 0.41 -13.98
CA VAL A 151 -3.14 1.63 -14.78
C VAL A 151 -1.74 2.19 -14.54
N LEU A 152 -1.33 2.25 -13.28
CA LEU A 152 -0.02 2.74 -12.83
C LEU A 152 1.12 1.74 -13.08
N GLY A 153 0.80 0.48 -13.42
CA GLY A 153 1.76 -0.60 -13.67
C GLY A 153 2.66 -0.90 -12.48
N VAL A 154 2.06 -0.81 -11.30
CA VAL A 154 2.68 -1.24 -10.03
C VAL A 154 2.74 -2.76 -10.00
N GLU A 155 1.76 -3.44 -10.60
CA GLU A 155 1.71 -4.90 -10.68
C GLU A 155 2.60 -5.46 -11.80
N ALA A 156 3.37 -6.50 -11.47
CA ALA A 156 4.11 -7.27 -12.45
C ALA A 156 3.15 -8.19 -13.23
N PRO A 157 3.37 -8.42 -14.53
CA PRO A 157 2.58 -9.37 -15.30
C PRO A 157 2.67 -10.78 -14.67
N VAL A 158 1.51 -11.41 -14.45
CA VAL A 158 1.45 -12.82 -14.01
C VAL A 158 2.11 -13.70 -15.09
N PRO A 159 3.10 -14.55 -14.75
CA PRO A 159 3.74 -15.45 -15.70
C PRO A 159 2.70 -16.33 -16.41
N GLY A 160 2.72 -16.36 -17.75
CA GLY A 160 1.85 -17.23 -18.57
C GLY A 160 0.56 -16.60 -19.12
N ARG A 161 0.22 -15.34 -18.78
CA ARG A 161 -0.74 -14.55 -19.56
C ARG A 161 0.03 -13.65 -20.53
N PRO A 162 -0.32 -13.56 -21.83
CA PRO A 162 0.32 -12.61 -22.74
C PRO A 162 0.08 -11.20 -22.22
N GLY A 163 1.08 -10.65 -21.54
CA GLY A 163 1.05 -9.31 -21.00
C GLY A 163 1.01 -8.32 -22.16
N ARG A 164 0.15 -7.30 -22.05
CA ARG A 164 0.24 -6.12 -22.89
C ARG A 164 1.63 -5.54 -22.69
N ALA A 165 2.44 -5.46 -23.76
CA ALA A 165 3.85 -5.09 -23.71
C ALA A 165 4.09 -3.92 -22.75
N SER A 166 4.75 -4.19 -21.62
CA SER A 166 5.04 -3.18 -20.61
C SER A 166 6.14 -2.26 -21.14
N GLY A 167 5.74 -1.13 -21.69
CA GLY A 167 6.65 0.00 -21.87
C GLY A 167 7.30 0.35 -20.52
N ARG A 168 8.55 0.82 -20.56
CA ARG A 168 9.30 1.28 -19.38
C ARG A 168 8.39 2.14 -18.49
N PRO A 169 8.42 1.98 -17.15
CA PRO A 169 7.58 2.79 -16.27
C PRO A 169 7.86 4.27 -16.54
N SER A 170 6.85 5.00 -17.02
CA SER A 170 6.97 6.43 -17.30
C SER A 170 7.40 7.15 -16.03
N ALA A 171 8.25 8.18 -16.14
CA ALA A 171 8.70 9.02 -15.02
C ALA A 171 7.58 9.41 -14.03
N MET A 172 6.39 9.69 -14.58
CA MET A 172 5.17 9.98 -13.82
C MET A 172 4.73 8.84 -12.89
N ARG A 173 4.82 7.57 -13.34
CA ARG A 173 4.51 6.37 -12.53
C ARG A 173 5.45 6.22 -11.35
N ALA A 174 6.75 6.41 -11.58
CA ALA A 174 7.75 6.35 -10.51
C ALA A 174 7.53 7.48 -9.47
N SER A 175 7.15 8.67 -9.93
CA SER A 175 6.85 9.80 -9.04
C SER A 175 5.57 9.63 -8.23
N VAL A 176 4.52 9.01 -8.79
CA VAL A 176 3.26 8.74 -8.08
C VAL A 176 3.46 7.65 -7.02
N VAL A 177 4.15 6.56 -7.35
CA VAL A 177 4.47 5.49 -6.40
C VAL A 177 5.41 6.00 -5.30
N GLY A 178 6.47 6.72 -5.68
CA GLY A 178 7.40 7.33 -4.73
C GLY A 178 6.73 8.37 -3.84
N GLY A 179 5.81 9.17 -4.38
CA GLY A 179 5.05 10.17 -3.63
C GLY A 179 4.05 9.56 -2.66
N ALA A 180 3.35 8.48 -3.04
CA ALA A 180 2.44 7.77 -2.14
C ALA A 180 3.20 7.11 -0.97
N ILE A 181 4.30 6.42 -1.25
CA ILE A 181 5.17 5.82 -0.22
C ILE A 181 5.76 6.92 0.67
N GLY A 182 6.29 7.98 0.07
CA GLY A 182 6.88 9.12 0.79
C GLY A 182 5.87 9.89 1.64
N GLY A 183 4.62 10.01 1.19
CA GLY A 183 3.55 10.67 1.94
C GLY A 183 3.12 9.86 3.17
N VAL A 184 2.92 8.53 3.01
CA VAL A 184 2.60 7.64 4.13
C VAL A 184 3.74 7.60 5.14
N MET A 185 4.97 7.39 4.68
CA MET A 185 6.15 7.38 5.57
C MET A 185 6.38 8.75 6.21
N GLY A 186 6.15 9.84 5.49
CA GLY A 186 6.24 11.21 6.00
C GLY A 186 5.22 11.49 7.10
N ALA A 187 3.97 11.04 6.94
CA ALA A 187 2.93 11.18 7.96
C ALA A 187 3.27 10.36 9.22
N VAL A 188 3.71 9.11 9.05
CA VAL A 188 4.14 8.24 10.16
C VAL A 188 5.36 8.82 10.90
N MET A 189 6.39 9.24 10.17
CA MET A 189 7.59 9.82 10.75
C MET A 189 7.30 11.19 11.39
N SER A 190 6.42 12.00 10.81
CA SER A 190 6.00 13.27 11.41
C SER A 190 5.25 13.04 12.72
N ALA A 191 4.34 12.07 12.78
CA ALA A 191 3.64 11.69 14.01
C ALA A 191 4.61 11.21 15.10
N LEU A 192 5.57 10.34 14.73
CA LEU A 192 6.61 9.84 15.63
C LEU A 192 7.52 10.97 16.15
N VAL A 193 8.04 11.82 15.27
CA VAL A 193 8.97 12.90 15.63
C VAL A 193 8.28 13.97 16.48
N ASN A 194 7.08 14.40 16.11
CA ASN A 194 6.38 15.44 16.88
C ASN A 194 6.04 14.94 18.30
N TYR A 195 5.68 13.66 18.42
CA TYR A 195 5.37 13.05 19.71
C TYR A 195 6.63 12.85 20.58
N LEU A 196 7.75 12.44 19.99
CA LEU A 196 9.00 12.17 20.72
C LEU A 196 9.80 13.44 21.03
N ALA A 197 9.68 14.50 20.22
CA ALA A 197 10.53 15.69 20.32
C ALA A 197 9.83 16.93 20.89
N VAL A 198 8.52 17.11 20.67
CA VAL A 198 7.82 18.38 20.98
C VAL A 198 6.84 18.23 22.16
N GLY A 199 6.40 17.01 22.47
CA GLY A 199 5.36 16.77 23.48
C GLY A 199 3.96 17.14 22.96
N VAL A 200 2.92 16.75 23.71
CA VAL A 200 1.52 16.80 23.27
C VAL A 200 1.11 18.25 22.91
N PRO A 201 0.72 18.53 21.65
CA PRO A 201 0.22 19.86 21.28
C PRO A 201 -1.10 20.14 21.98
N SER A 202 -1.32 21.41 22.37
CA SER A 202 -2.47 21.85 23.16
C SER A 202 -3.83 21.69 22.49
N SER A 203 -3.89 21.29 21.20
CA SER A 203 -5.14 20.92 20.52
C SER A 203 -4.93 19.85 19.44
N ALA A 204 -5.85 18.89 19.39
CA ALA A 204 -5.83 17.77 18.43
C ALA A 204 -5.95 18.23 16.97
N GLY A 205 -6.71 19.31 16.71
CA GLY A 205 -6.89 19.88 15.37
C GLY A 205 -5.62 20.51 14.80
N ALA A 206 -4.85 21.25 15.62
CA ALA A 206 -3.57 21.80 15.20
C ALA A 206 -2.53 20.69 14.94
N ASN A 207 -2.60 19.61 15.71
CA ASN A 207 -1.73 18.46 15.54
C ASN A 207 -2.01 17.72 14.22
N ALA A 208 -3.28 17.40 13.96
CA ALA A 208 -3.71 16.77 12.71
C ALA A 208 -3.41 17.63 11.48
N ALA A 209 -3.62 18.95 11.56
CA ALA A 209 -3.28 19.87 10.48
C ALA A 209 -1.76 19.93 10.22
N ASN A 210 -0.94 20.02 11.27
CA ASN A 210 0.51 20.01 11.12
C ASN A 210 1.03 18.71 10.50
N HIS A 211 0.43 17.57 10.85
CA HIS A 211 0.78 16.26 10.30
C HIS A 211 0.30 16.03 8.87
N ALA A 212 -0.90 16.49 8.54
CA ALA A 212 -1.39 16.46 7.17
C ALA A 212 -0.52 17.34 6.26
N VAL A 213 -0.13 18.53 6.73
CA VAL A 213 0.73 19.47 6.00
C VAL A 213 2.14 18.91 5.83
N SER A 214 2.78 18.39 6.88
CA SER A 214 4.13 17.82 6.78
C SER A 214 4.16 16.55 5.93
N GLY A 215 3.18 15.64 6.06
CA GLY A 215 3.06 14.44 5.24
C GLY A 215 2.85 14.76 3.75
N LEU A 216 2.02 15.77 3.45
CA LEU A 216 1.79 16.24 2.08
C LEU A 216 3.04 16.89 1.48
N ILE A 217 3.75 17.73 2.23
CA ILE A 217 5.01 18.35 1.80
C ILE A 217 6.08 17.30 1.55
N SER A 218 6.28 16.36 2.48
CA SER A 218 7.29 15.30 2.34
C SER A 218 6.96 14.35 1.18
N GLY A 219 5.69 13.97 1.00
CA GLY A 219 5.25 13.14 -0.12
C GLY A 219 5.43 13.84 -1.47
N PHE A 220 5.06 15.12 -1.57
CA PHE A 220 5.27 15.92 -2.77
C PHE A 220 6.76 16.07 -3.11
N LEU A 221 7.60 16.38 -2.13
CA LEU A 221 9.04 16.58 -2.32
C LEU A 221 9.74 15.27 -2.74
N ALA A 222 9.38 14.13 -2.14
CA ALA A 222 9.90 12.82 -2.53
C ALA A 222 9.51 12.45 -3.98
N GLY A 223 8.26 12.71 -4.37
CA GLY A 223 7.79 12.52 -5.75
C GLY A 223 8.51 13.42 -6.75
N PHE A 224 8.69 14.70 -6.42
CA PHE A 224 9.38 15.69 -7.25
C PHE A 224 10.88 15.38 -7.41
N LEU A 225 11.58 15.06 -6.31
CA LEU A 225 12.99 14.69 -6.35
C LEU A 225 13.22 13.37 -7.10
N GLY A 226 12.30 12.40 -6.97
CA GLY A 226 12.32 11.17 -7.77
C GLY A 226 12.20 11.45 -9.27
N LEU A 227 11.33 12.39 -9.67
CA LEU A 227 11.18 12.85 -11.05
C LEU A 227 12.48 13.52 -11.57
N LEU A 228 13.07 14.42 -10.78
CA LEU A 228 14.31 15.11 -11.15
C LEU A 228 15.50 14.15 -11.27
N ALA A 229 15.61 13.16 -10.37
CA ALA A 229 16.65 12.14 -10.44
C ALA A 229 16.52 11.28 -11.71
N HIS A 230 15.29 10.97 -12.12
CA HIS A 230 15.02 10.27 -13.38
C HIS A 230 15.38 11.13 -14.60
N GLN A 231 15.00 12.42 -14.60
CA GLN A 231 15.35 13.34 -15.69
C GLN A 231 16.87 13.56 -15.82
N ARG A 232 17.61 13.63 -14.70
CA ARG A 232 19.08 13.76 -14.73
C ARG A 232 19.79 12.54 -15.28
N ARG A 233 19.26 11.33 -15.06
CA ARG A 233 19.83 10.07 -15.59
C ARG A 233 19.56 9.85 -17.08
N HIS A 234 18.62 10.60 -17.66
CA HIS A 234 18.22 10.44 -19.06
C HIS A 234 18.31 11.72 -19.91
N GLY A 235 18.68 12.87 -19.31
CA GLY A 235 18.82 14.16 -19.98
C GLY A 235 20.22 14.50 -20.52
N SER A 236 21.23 13.67 -20.26
CA SER A 236 22.61 13.88 -20.72
C SER A 236 22.90 13.21 -22.07
N GLY A 237 22.07 13.50 -23.08
CA GLY A 237 22.09 12.85 -24.38
C GLY A 237 22.10 13.78 -25.60
N THR A 238 22.60 15.00 -25.49
CA THR A 238 22.89 15.86 -26.66
C THR A 238 24.22 16.57 -26.46
N ARG A 239 25.31 15.91 -26.86
CA ARG A 239 26.58 16.59 -27.14
C ARG A 239 26.55 16.95 -28.63
N PRO A 240 26.70 18.22 -29.04
CA PRO A 240 26.79 18.55 -30.46
C PRO A 240 28.00 17.83 -31.04
N ALA A 241 27.80 17.15 -32.18
CA ALA A 241 28.89 16.60 -32.96
C ALA A 241 29.77 17.77 -33.44
N THR A 242 30.88 18.02 -32.77
CA THR A 242 31.92 18.90 -33.31
C THR A 242 32.65 18.14 -34.40
N GLY A 243 32.25 18.43 -35.64
CA GLY A 243 33.11 18.64 -36.79
C GLY A 243 34.03 17.49 -37.21
N ASP A 244 33.66 16.88 -38.33
CA ASP A 244 34.55 16.10 -39.18
C ASP A 244 35.94 16.73 -39.30
N ALA A 245 36.96 15.94 -39.00
CA ALA A 245 38.32 16.22 -39.39
C ALA A 245 38.42 16.20 -40.92
N ALA A 246 38.68 17.35 -41.53
CA ALA A 246 39.09 17.42 -42.93
C ALA A 246 40.49 16.79 -43.09
N PRO A 247 40.75 15.98 -44.14
CA PRO A 247 42.06 15.39 -44.35
C PRO A 247 43.03 16.45 -44.91
N ALA A 248 44.20 16.61 -44.27
CA ALA A 248 45.27 17.45 -44.77
C ALA A 248 46.00 16.76 -45.95
N PRO A 249 46.40 17.50 -47.00
CA PRO A 249 47.04 16.94 -48.19
C PRO A 249 48.50 16.56 -47.95
N ALA A 250 48.92 15.48 -48.59
CA ALA A 250 50.31 15.02 -48.63
C ALA A 250 51.17 15.95 -49.52
N ALA A 251 52.25 16.52 -48.96
CA ALA A 251 53.50 16.82 -49.67
C ALA A 251 54.56 17.42 -48.72
N SER A 252 55.68 16.73 -48.55
CA SER A 252 57.01 17.32 -48.78
C SER A 252 58.09 16.24 -48.62
N ALA A 253 58.49 15.66 -49.75
CA ALA A 253 59.79 15.02 -49.87
C ALA A 253 60.86 16.11 -49.98
N VAL A 254 61.96 15.96 -49.26
CA VAL A 254 63.25 16.59 -49.56
C VAL A 254 64.28 15.47 -49.42
N PRO A 255 65.10 15.19 -50.45
CA PRO A 255 66.49 15.64 -50.37
C PRO A 255 67.14 16.05 -51.70
N GLU A 256 68.33 16.67 -51.56
CA GLU A 256 69.38 17.04 -52.55
C GLU A 256 69.19 18.37 -53.31
N MET A 257 70.13 19.32 -53.33
CA MET A 257 71.52 19.43 -52.83
C MET A 257 71.78 20.82 -52.24
#